data_AF-A0A7L0QNT0-F1
#
_entry.id   AF-A0A7L0QNT0-F1
#
_cell.length_a   1.000
_cell.length_b   1.000
_cell.length_c   1.000
_cell.angle_alpha   90.00
_cell.angle_beta   90.00
_cell.angle_gamma   90.00
#
_symmetry.space_group_name_H-M   'P 1'
#
loop_
_entity.id
_entity.type
_entity.pdbx_description
1 polymer ?
#
loop_
_entity_poly.entity_id
_entity_poly.type
_entity_poly.pdbx_seq_one_letter_code
_entity_poly.pdbx_strand_id
1 'polypeptide(L)'
;ALEVLVEMKKQGIPFNKETYLLAVAICYKLGSPESSKISARLLEEAQLKGDMLPLRAYCFAMAAALKQNDIAQAKFYCSQIMRTENKLYNNLKVLVQLRSGLLKEVINTLEAAVEVDTPPFVKRTEFSEQVLATVREKMEESPDLSVKLGNIYTKLQASGQITMCTLEDMLFQIPSSKKTTAKLLNQKQLGCQGTNPLWSNLLL
;
A
#
# COMPACT_ATOMS: atom_id res chain seq x y z
N ALA A 1 19.75 -3.45 6.46
CA ALA A 1 18.92 -3.91 5.31
C ALA A 1 19.28 -3.18 4.01
N LEU A 2 19.21 -1.84 3.96
CA LEU A 2 19.66 -1.08 2.77
C LEU A 2 21.14 -1.33 2.44
N GLU A 3 22.01 -1.41 3.45
CA GLU A 3 23.43 -1.74 3.29
C GLU A 3 23.66 -3.08 2.59
N VAL A 4 22.84 -4.09 2.91
CA VAL A 4 22.93 -5.42 2.26
C VAL A 4 22.61 -5.31 0.78
N LEU A 5 21.60 -4.51 0.40
CA LEU A 5 21.25 -4.28 -1.01
C LEU A 5 22.34 -3.51 -1.75
N VAL A 6 22.96 -2.53 -1.09
CA VAL A 6 24.11 -1.80 -1.64
C VAL A 6 25.29 -2.76 -1.86
N GLU A 7 25.55 -3.65 -0.91
CA GLU A 7 26.64 -4.62 -0.99
C GLU A 7 26.38 -5.68 -2.08
N MET A 8 25.16 -6.19 -2.19
CA MET A 8 24.75 -7.05 -3.30
C MET A 8 25.04 -6.41 -4.66
N LYS A 9 24.72 -5.12 -4.81
CA LYS A 9 24.99 -4.38 -6.04
C LYS A 9 26.49 -4.20 -6.29
N LYS A 10 27.30 -3.93 -5.25
CA LYS A 10 28.76 -3.86 -5.36
C LYS A 10 29.37 -5.19 -5.80
N GLN A 11 28.84 -6.30 -5.31
CA GLN A 11 29.27 -7.66 -5.67
C GLN A 11 28.70 -8.14 -7.01
N GLY A 12 27.94 -7.32 -7.73
CA GLY A 12 27.37 -7.68 -9.02
C GLY A 12 26.24 -8.71 -8.94
N ILE A 13 25.64 -8.89 -7.76
CA ILE A 13 24.54 -9.84 -7.56
C ILE A 13 23.26 -9.24 -8.18
N PRO A 14 22.63 -9.92 -9.16
CA PRO A 14 21.45 -9.39 -9.83
C PRO A 14 20.25 -9.37 -8.87
N PHE A 15 19.46 -8.30 -8.96
CA PHE A 15 18.23 -8.18 -8.20
C PHE A 15 17.12 -8.95 -8.89
N ASN A 16 16.36 -9.72 -8.11
CA ASN A 16 15.11 -10.31 -8.57
C ASN A 16 13.93 -9.41 -8.17
N LYS A 17 12.72 -9.79 -8.59
CA LYS A 17 11.48 -9.04 -8.33
C LYS A 17 11.22 -8.77 -6.84
N GLU A 18 11.53 -9.73 -5.98
CA GLU A 18 11.36 -9.59 -4.53
C GLU A 18 12.45 -8.70 -3.91
N THR A 19 13.67 -8.77 -4.43
CA THR A 19 14.77 -7.86 -4.04
C THR A 19 14.40 -6.41 -4.35
N TYR A 20 13.88 -6.13 -5.55
CA TYR A 20 13.41 -4.79 -5.91
C TYR A 20 12.25 -4.33 -5.02
N LEU A 21 11.25 -5.19 -4.79
CA LEU A 21 10.13 -4.87 -3.90
C LEU A 21 10.61 -4.53 -2.49
N LEU A 22 11.50 -5.34 -1.92
CA LEU A 22 12.06 -5.13 -0.59
C LEU A 22 12.87 -3.83 -0.53
N ALA A 23 13.70 -3.57 -1.54
CA ALA A 23 14.50 -2.35 -1.62
C ALA A 23 13.63 -1.09 -1.64
N VAL A 24 12.59 -1.07 -2.48
CA VAL A 24 11.66 0.06 -2.56
C VAL A 24 10.86 0.21 -1.26
N ALA A 25 10.45 -0.88 -0.62
CA ALA A 25 9.77 -0.84 0.68
C ALA A 25 10.66 -0.27 1.80
N ILE A 26 11.94 -0.64 1.82
CA ILE A 26 12.93 -0.08 2.77
C ILE A 26 13.08 1.43 2.52
N CYS A 27 13.24 1.85 1.27
CA CYS A 27 13.31 3.27 0.92
C CYS A 27 12.06 4.04 1.37
N TYR A 28 10.87 3.47 1.15
CA TYR A 28 9.63 4.06 1.64
C TYR A 28 9.61 4.23 3.17
N LYS A 29 10.11 3.24 3.92
CA LYS A 29 10.16 3.29 5.40
C LYS A 29 11.17 4.31 5.92
N LEU A 30 12.30 4.47 5.24
CA LEU A 30 13.30 5.51 5.57
C LEU A 30 12.77 6.92 5.34
N GLY A 31 11.96 7.12 4.30
CA GLY A 31 11.20 8.36 4.07
C GLY A 31 12.03 9.59 3.67
N SER A 32 13.36 9.49 3.63
CA SER A 32 14.23 10.60 3.25
C SER A 32 14.21 10.86 1.74
N PRO A 33 14.47 12.10 1.27
CA PRO A 33 14.58 12.40 -0.16
C PRO A 33 15.63 11.54 -0.88
N GLU A 34 16.76 11.23 -0.21
CA GLU A 34 17.83 10.38 -0.74
C GLU A 34 17.33 8.95 -0.97
N SER A 35 16.60 8.39 0.00
CA SER A 35 16.02 7.05 -0.11
C SER A 35 14.99 6.97 -1.25
N SER A 36 14.25 8.05 -1.50
CA SER A 36 13.29 8.13 -2.61
C SER A 36 13.97 8.23 -3.96
N LYS A 37 15.07 8.99 -4.07
CA LYS A 37 15.92 8.98 -5.28
C LYS A 37 16.51 7.59 -5.56
N ILE A 38 16.94 6.87 -4.52
CA ILE A 38 17.39 5.47 -4.66
C ILE A 38 16.23 4.61 -5.20
N SER A 39 15.03 4.74 -4.64
CA SER A 39 13.87 3.95 -5.09
C SER A 39 13.50 4.22 -6.56
N ALA A 40 13.55 5.47 -7.02
CA ALA A 40 13.29 5.84 -8.41
C ALA A 40 14.30 5.18 -9.36
N ARG A 41 15.59 5.29 -9.05
CA ARG A 41 16.67 4.64 -9.84
C ARG A 41 16.51 3.12 -9.91
N LEU A 42 16.08 2.49 -8.82
CA LEU A 42 15.84 1.04 -8.81
C LEU A 42 14.67 0.64 -9.73
N LEU A 43 13.59 1.44 -9.77
CA LEU A 43 12.46 1.20 -10.66
C LEU A 43 12.84 1.41 -12.13
N GLU A 44 13.61 2.47 -12.44
CA GLU A 44 14.13 2.73 -13.78
C GLU A 44 15.06 1.61 -14.25
N GLU A 45 15.97 1.15 -13.39
CA GLU A 45 16.91 0.06 -13.69
C GLU A 45 16.15 -1.24 -14.05
N ALA A 46 15.11 -1.58 -13.27
CA ALA A 46 14.29 -2.75 -13.55
C ALA A 46 13.54 -2.62 -14.89
N GLN A 47 13.02 -1.43 -15.20
CA GLN A 47 12.36 -1.18 -16.50
C GLN A 47 13.32 -1.32 -17.68
N LEU A 48 14.54 -0.78 -17.57
CA LEU A 48 15.56 -0.90 -18.63
C LEU A 48 16.00 -2.34 -18.86
N LYS A 49 16.00 -3.18 -17.83
CA LYS A 49 16.27 -4.61 -17.92
C LYS A 49 15.10 -5.43 -18.50
N GLY A 50 13.93 -4.82 -18.66
CA GLY A 50 12.70 -5.51 -19.05
C GLY A 50 12.07 -6.32 -17.92
N ASP A 51 12.48 -6.10 -16.67
CA ASP A 51 11.92 -6.80 -15.52
C ASP A 51 10.54 -6.27 -15.17
N MET A 52 9.54 -7.15 -15.25
CA MET A 52 8.18 -6.82 -14.79
C MET A 52 8.14 -6.81 -13.26
N LEU A 53 8.14 -5.61 -12.68
CA LEU A 53 8.07 -5.42 -11.24
C LEU A 53 6.69 -5.73 -10.65
N PRO A 54 6.63 -6.20 -9.38
CA PRO A 54 5.37 -6.36 -8.68
C PRO A 54 4.64 -5.02 -8.54
N LEU A 55 3.31 -5.03 -8.70
CA LEU A 55 2.42 -3.87 -8.47
C LEU A 55 2.75 -3.14 -7.16
N ARG A 56 3.02 -3.91 -6.11
CA ARG A 56 3.29 -3.37 -4.78
C ARG A 56 4.55 -2.51 -4.71
N ALA A 57 5.56 -2.76 -5.56
CA ALA A 57 6.74 -1.91 -5.63
C ALA A 57 6.37 -0.51 -6.13
N TYR A 58 5.54 -0.42 -7.17
CA TYR A 58 4.97 0.85 -7.62
C TYR A 58 4.09 1.50 -6.56
N CYS A 59 3.26 0.74 -5.82
CA CYS A 59 2.46 1.30 -4.73
C CYS A 59 3.31 1.94 -3.62
N PHE A 60 4.44 1.31 -3.23
CA PHE A 60 5.37 1.91 -2.28
C PHE A 60 5.97 3.22 -2.80
N ALA A 61 6.39 3.24 -4.07
CA ALA A 61 6.96 4.43 -4.69
C ALA A 61 5.95 5.56 -4.87
N MET A 62 4.71 5.25 -5.26
CA MET A 62 3.58 6.19 -5.28
C MET A 62 3.32 6.79 -3.90
N ALA A 63 3.29 5.94 -2.87
CA ALA A 63 3.06 6.40 -1.49
C ALA A 63 4.23 7.26 -0.97
N ALA A 64 5.47 6.94 -1.35
CA ALA A 64 6.65 7.78 -1.04
C ALA A 64 6.52 9.16 -1.69
N ALA A 65 6.20 9.21 -2.99
CA ALA A 65 6.02 10.45 -3.74
C ALA A 65 4.89 11.31 -3.14
N LEU A 66 3.75 10.69 -2.78
CA LEU A 66 2.65 11.38 -2.09
C LEU A 66 3.09 11.96 -0.73
N LYS A 67 3.88 11.23 0.07
CA LYS A 67 4.44 11.74 1.34
C LYS A 67 5.37 12.94 1.15
N GLN A 68 6.09 12.99 0.03
CA GLN A 68 7.00 14.07 -0.32
C GLN A 68 6.32 15.20 -1.10
N ASN A 69 4.99 15.12 -1.29
CA ASN A 69 4.22 16.06 -2.09
C ASN A 69 4.71 16.17 -3.56
N ASP A 70 5.36 15.14 -4.08
CA ASP A 70 5.77 15.05 -5.49
C ASP A 70 4.67 14.41 -6.32
N ILE A 71 3.70 15.25 -6.71
CA ILE A 71 2.51 14.81 -7.43
C ILE A 71 2.84 14.36 -8.85
N ALA A 72 3.84 14.95 -9.49
CA ALA A 72 4.27 14.58 -10.83
C ALA A 72 4.82 13.15 -10.85
N GLN A 73 5.69 12.83 -9.90
CA GLN A 73 6.24 11.49 -9.77
C GLN A 73 5.16 10.46 -9.37
N ALA A 74 4.22 10.83 -8.49
CA ALA A 74 3.12 9.96 -8.11
C ALA A 74 2.20 9.63 -9.31
N LYS A 75 1.91 10.61 -10.18
CA LYS A 75 1.19 10.41 -11.44
C LYS A 75 1.94 9.48 -12.39
N PHE A 76 3.24 9.70 -12.56
CA PHE A 76 4.08 8.84 -13.40
C PHE A 76 4.01 7.38 -12.95
N TYR A 77 4.18 7.09 -11.67
CA TYR A 77 4.04 5.71 -11.19
C TYR A 77 2.63 5.15 -11.37
N CYS A 78 1.59 5.99 -11.24
CA CYS A 78 0.22 5.59 -11.49
C CYS A 78 0.00 5.13 -12.95
N SER A 79 0.63 5.79 -13.94
CA SER A 79 0.52 5.43 -15.35
C SER A 79 1.30 4.17 -15.73
N GLN A 80 2.34 3.80 -14.96
CA GLN A 80 3.10 2.56 -15.21
C GLN A 80 2.34 1.30 -14.78
N ILE A 81 1.25 1.43 -14.02
CA ILE A 81 0.48 0.30 -13.50
C ILE A 81 -0.59 -0.12 -14.52
N MET A 82 -0.42 -1.32 -15.08
CA MET A 82 -1.36 -1.90 -16.04
C MET A 82 -2.55 -2.63 -15.38
N ARG A 83 -2.35 -3.18 -14.17
CA ARG A 83 -3.39 -3.93 -13.43
C ARG A 83 -4.05 -3.03 -12.40
N THR A 84 -5.26 -2.57 -12.72
CA THR A 84 -6.02 -1.60 -11.91
C THR A 84 -6.97 -2.25 -10.90
N GLU A 85 -7.19 -3.56 -11.01
CA GLU A 85 -8.03 -4.36 -10.09
C GLU A 85 -7.30 -4.66 -8.78
N ASN A 86 -6.99 -3.64 -8.00
CA ASN A 86 -6.33 -3.81 -6.71
C ASN A 86 -6.74 -2.72 -5.72
N LYS A 87 -7.19 -3.14 -4.53
CA LYS A 87 -7.65 -2.21 -3.49
C LYS A 87 -6.59 -1.18 -3.09
N LEU A 88 -5.33 -1.58 -2.92
CA LEU A 88 -4.26 -0.67 -2.52
C LEU A 88 -3.98 0.35 -3.63
N TYR A 89 -3.93 -0.10 -4.89
CA TYR A 89 -3.79 0.79 -6.03
C TYR A 89 -4.95 1.79 -6.12
N ASN A 90 -6.20 1.34 -6.01
CA ASN A 90 -7.37 2.22 -6.10
C ASN A 90 -7.39 3.29 -5.00
N ASN A 91 -7.01 2.94 -3.76
CA ASN A 91 -6.88 3.91 -2.68
C ASN A 91 -5.76 4.95 -2.97
N LEU A 92 -4.60 4.50 -3.46
CA LEU A 92 -3.52 5.42 -3.82
C LEU A 92 -3.87 6.28 -5.04
N LYS A 93 -4.57 5.72 -6.04
CA LYS A 93 -5.03 6.44 -7.23
C LYS A 93 -5.98 7.58 -6.85
N VAL A 94 -6.93 7.33 -5.96
CA VAL A 94 -7.83 8.36 -5.42
C VAL A 94 -7.03 9.50 -4.78
N LEU A 95 -6.02 9.19 -3.97
CA LEU A 95 -5.17 10.23 -3.38
C LEU A 95 -4.35 11.01 -4.42
N VAL A 96 -3.81 10.33 -5.44
CA VAL A 96 -3.11 11.00 -6.55
C VAL A 96 -4.04 11.96 -7.27
N GLN A 97 -5.25 11.52 -7.63
CA GLN A 97 -6.25 12.38 -8.30
C GLN A 97 -6.66 13.56 -7.42
N LEU A 98 -6.89 13.31 -6.12
CA LEU A 98 -7.25 14.34 -5.15
C LEU A 98 -6.17 15.41 -5.02
N ARG A 99 -4.91 15.00 -4.83
CA ARG A 99 -3.76 15.92 -4.73
C ARG A 99 -3.45 16.63 -6.05
N SER A 100 -3.95 16.10 -7.16
CA SER A 100 -3.86 16.71 -8.49
C SER A 100 -4.97 17.72 -8.78
N GLY A 101 -5.91 17.93 -7.87
CA GLY A 101 -7.09 18.78 -8.09
C GLY A 101 -8.15 18.17 -9.02
N LEU A 102 -8.02 16.88 -9.37
CA LEU A 102 -8.92 16.20 -10.30
C LEU A 102 -10.16 15.65 -9.57
N LEU A 103 -10.90 16.54 -8.89
CA LEU A 103 -12.02 16.16 -8.01
C LEU A 103 -13.12 15.36 -8.72
N LYS A 104 -13.41 15.70 -9.98
CA LYS A 104 -14.37 14.96 -10.82
C LYS A 104 -13.91 13.52 -11.08
N GLU A 105 -12.61 13.31 -11.29
CA GLU A 105 -12.08 11.96 -11.49
C GLU A 105 -12.11 11.13 -10.21
N VAL A 106 -11.95 11.76 -9.05
CA VAL A 106 -12.13 11.09 -7.75
C VAL A 106 -13.56 10.57 -7.63
N ILE A 107 -14.57 11.41 -7.90
CA ILE A 107 -15.98 11.00 -7.90
C ILE A 107 -16.21 9.85 -8.87
N ASN A 108 -15.77 9.98 -10.13
CA ASN A 108 -15.92 8.92 -11.13
C ASN A 108 -15.28 7.60 -10.69
N THR A 109 -14.11 7.66 -10.03
CA THR A 109 -13.40 6.46 -9.55
C THR A 109 -14.15 5.79 -8.40
N LEU A 110 -14.73 6.56 -7.48
CA LEU A 110 -15.53 6.03 -6.38
C LEU A 110 -16.89 5.52 -6.85
N GLU A 111 -17.54 6.23 -7.77
CA GLU A 111 -18.83 5.87 -8.36
C GLU A 111 -18.71 4.58 -9.17
N ALA A 112 -17.69 4.46 -10.03
CA ALA A 112 -17.43 3.23 -10.77
C ALA A 112 -17.22 2.02 -9.84
N ALA A 113 -16.68 2.21 -8.64
CA ALA A 113 -16.52 1.12 -7.68
C ALA A 113 -17.82 0.68 -6.99
N VAL A 114 -18.85 1.52 -7.00
CA VAL A 114 -20.20 1.25 -6.48
C VAL A 114 -21.12 0.68 -7.57
N GLU A 115 -20.98 1.18 -8.81
CA GLU A 115 -21.86 0.84 -9.93
C GLU A 115 -21.61 -0.55 -10.54
N VAL A 116 -20.45 -1.17 -10.28
CA VAL A 116 -20.24 -2.54 -10.78
C VAL A 116 -21.18 -3.47 -10.02
N ASP A 117 -22.21 -3.95 -10.71
CA ASP A 117 -23.12 -5.04 -10.31
C ASP A 117 -22.32 -6.34 -10.23
N THR A 118 -21.39 -6.35 -9.28
CA THR A 118 -20.39 -7.38 -9.14
C THR A 118 -21.10 -8.59 -8.58
N PRO A 119 -21.00 -9.76 -9.24
CA PRO A 119 -21.54 -11.00 -8.70
C PRO A 119 -21.08 -11.18 -7.25
N PRO A 120 -21.89 -11.79 -6.37
CA PRO A 120 -21.59 -11.89 -4.94
C PRO A 120 -20.25 -12.60 -4.63
N PHE A 121 -19.67 -13.30 -5.60
CA PHE A 121 -18.41 -14.02 -5.49
C PHE A 121 -17.18 -13.20 -5.91
N VAL A 122 -17.37 -12.04 -6.55
CA VAL A 122 -16.27 -11.15 -6.97
C VAL A 122 -15.96 -10.17 -5.85
N LYS A 123 -14.67 -10.09 -5.50
CA LYS A 123 -14.22 -9.18 -4.45
C LYS A 123 -14.38 -7.73 -4.90
N ARG A 124 -15.26 -7.00 -4.22
CA ARG A 124 -15.46 -5.56 -4.45
C ARG A 124 -14.23 -4.75 -4.06
N THR A 125 -14.04 -3.60 -4.72
CA THR A 125 -12.99 -2.67 -4.32
C THR A 125 -13.33 -2.08 -2.95
N GLU A 126 -12.40 -2.23 -2.01
CA GLU A 126 -12.48 -1.66 -0.67
C GLU A 126 -11.71 -0.34 -0.62
N PHE A 127 -12.28 0.68 0.02
CA PHE A 127 -11.62 1.96 0.30
C PHE A 127 -11.34 2.12 1.79
N SER A 128 -10.17 2.66 2.11
CA SER A 128 -9.78 3.00 3.48
C SER A 128 -10.60 4.18 3.96
N GLU A 129 -11.14 4.09 5.18
CA GLU A 129 -11.82 5.23 5.83
C GLU A 129 -10.89 6.46 5.90
N GLN A 130 -9.59 6.25 6.14
CA GLN A 130 -8.59 7.33 6.13
C GLN A 130 -8.55 8.10 4.80
N VAL A 131 -8.64 7.38 3.68
CA VAL A 131 -8.64 7.98 2.34
C VAL A 131 -9.95 8.72 2.09
N LEU A 132 -11.08 8.12 2.44
CA LEU A 132 -12.40 8.75 2.27
C LEU A 132 -12.55 10.01 3.14
N ALA A 133 -12.03 10.00 4.37
CA ALA A 133 -11.99 11.17 5.24
C ALA A 133 -11.17 12.32 4.60
N THR A 134 -10.01 11.99 4.02
CA THR A 134 -9.17 12.98 3.30
C THR A 134 -9.88 13.55 2.09
N VAL A 135 -10.63 12.72 1.35
CA VAL A 135 -11.45 13.17 0.19
C VAL A 135 -12.56 14.09 0.66
N ARG A 136 -13.25 13.74 1.76
CA ARG A 136 -14.33 14.55 2.32
C ARG A 136 -13.84 15.94 2.70
N GLU A 137 -12.78 16.03 3.50
CA GLU A 137 -12.16 17.30 3.90
C GLU A 137 -11.85 18.19 2.70
N LYS A 138 -11.27 17.61 1.63
CA LYS A 138 -10.91 18.36 0.43
C LYS A 138 -12.08 18.74 -0.47
N MET A 139 -13.23 18.08 -0.34
CA MET A 139 -14.41 18.34 -1.15
C MET A 139 -15.43 19.26 -0.46
N GLU A 140 -15.20 19.66 0.79
CA GLU A 140 -16.06 20.62 1.50
C GLU A 140 -16.13 21.97 0.78
N GLU A 141 -15.08 22.34 0.04
CA GLU A 141 -15.03 23.57 -0.76
C GLU A 141 -15.98 23.55 -1.98
N SER A 142 -16.53 22.38 -2.36
CA SER A 142 -17.38 22.20 -3.55
C SER A 142 -18.73 21.56 -3.18
N PRO A 143 -19.80 22.35 -2.99
CA PRO A 143 -21.08 21.84 -2.47
C PRO A 143 -21.70 20.75 -3.34
N ASP A 144 -21.68 20.90 -4.67
CA ASP A 144 -22.25 19.91 -5.61
C ASP A 144 -21.53 18.56 -5.54
N LEU A 145 -20.20 18.59 -5.44
CA LEU A 145 -19.37 17.38 -5.33
C LEU A 145 -19.50 16.73 -3.95
N SER A 146 -19.65 17.54 -2.90
CA SER A 146 -19.87 17.08 -1.53
C SER A 146 -21.18 16.28 -1.39
N VAL A 147 -22.28 16.77 -1.98
CA VAL A 147 -23.55 16.02 -2.00
C VAL A 147 -23.40 14.69 -2.72
N LYS A 148 -22.75 14.67 -3.89
CA LYS A 148 -22.47 13.43 -4.63
C LYS A 148 -21.60 12.46 -3.83
N LEU A 149 -20.55 12.96 -3.19
CA LEU A 149 -19.67 12.17 -2.34
C LEU A 149 -20.45 11.53 -1.17
N GLY A 150 -21.36 12.27 -0.53
CA GLY A 150 -22.21 11.73 0.54
C GLY A 150 -23.07 10.56 0.08
N ASN A 151 -23.69 10.67 -1.09
CA ASN A 151 -24.46 9.58 -1.70
C ASN A 151 -23.59 8.36 -2.04
N ILE A 152 -22.36 8.58 -2.51
CA ILE A 152 -21.41 7.49 -2.79
C ILE A 152 -20.95 6.83 -1.49
N TYR A 153 -20.64 7.61 -0.45
CA TYR A 153 -20.18 7.10 0.84
C TYR A 153 -21.24 6.21 1.49
N THR A 154 -22.51 6.62 1.49
CA THR A 154 -23.60 5.80 2.03
C THR A 154 -23.76 4.48 1.28
N LYS A 155 -23.62 4.47 -0.05
CA LYS A 155 -23.61 3.23 -0.85
C LYS A 155 -22.39 2.34 -0.57
N LEU A 156 -21.19 2.92 -0.45
CA LEU A 156 -19.98 2.19 -0.07
C LEU A 156 -20.10 1.57 1.32
N GLN A 157 -20.72 2.29 2.26
CA GLN A 157 -20.95 1.80 3.62
C GLN A 157 -21.97 0.65 3.64
N ALA A 158 -23.11 0.81 2.97
CA ALA A 158 -24.16 -0.20 2.88
C ALA A 158 -23.68 -1.50 2.21
N SER A 159 -22.75 -1.39 1.27
CA SER A 159 -22.15 -2.51 0.55
C SER A 159 -20.95 -3.15 1.26
N GLY A 160 -20.52 -2.62 2.42
CA GLY A 160 -19.36 -3.11 3.15
C GLY A 160 -18.01 -2.86 2.47
N GLN A 161 -17.94 -1.87 1.57
CA GLN A 161 -16.73 -1.51 0.80
C GLN A 161 -15.80 -0.54 1.54
N ILE A 162 -16.06 -0.24 2.81
CA ILE A 162 -15.22 0.61 3.66
C ILE A 162 -14.42 -0.25 4.63
N THR A 163 -13.11 -0.04 4.67
CA THR A 163 -12.20 -0.76 5.57
C THR A 163 -11.49 0.19 6.53
N MET A 164 -11.25 -0.30 7.75
CA MET A 164 -10.48 0.40 8.79
C MET A 164 -8.97 0.20 8.64
N CYS A 165 -8.52 -0.63 7.71
CA CYS A 165 -7.09 -0.73 7.38
C CYS A 165 -6.58 0.62 6.88
N THR A 166 -5.48 1.11 7.47
CA THR A 166 -4.81 2.32 6.96
C THR A 166 -4.08 2.01 5.65
N LEU A 167 -3.69 3.05 4.91
CA LEU A 167 -2.87 2.87 3.73
C LEU A 167 -1.52 2.22 4.04
N GLU A 168 -0.92 2.55 5.19
CA GLU A 168 0.33 1.93 5.62
C GLU A 168 0.13 0.44 5.92
N ASP A 169 -0.96 0.07 6.60
CA ASP A 169 -1.30 -1.34 6.83
C ASP A 169 -1.48 -2.10 5.51
N MET A 170 -2.17 -1.50 4.53
CA MET A 170 -2.38 -2.14 3.22
C MET A 170 -1.08 -2.33 2.43
N LEU A 171 -0.14 -1.39 2.54
CA LEU A 171 1.18 -1.47 1.90
C LEU A 171 1.99 -2.64 2.45
N PHE A 172 2.00 -2.81 3.77
CA PHE A 172 2.76 -3.86 4.47
C PHE A 172 2.00 -5.16 4.67
N GLN A 173 0.71 -5.24 4.32
CA GLN A 173 -0.08 -6.45 4.46
C GLN A 173 0.50 -7.59 3.61
N ILE A 174 1.02 -8.64 4.25
CA ILE A 174 1.43 -9.85 3.55
C ILE A 174 0.16 -10.50 2.98
N PRO A 175 0.11 -10.85 1.68
CA PRO A 175 -1.03 -11.57 1.14
C PRO A 175 -1.12 -12.88 1.91
N SER A 176 -2.19 -13.11 2.66
CA SER A 176 -2.31 -14.38 3.38
C SER A 176 -2.36 -15.48 2.33
N SER A 177 -1.33 -16.33 2.27
CA SER A 177 -1.54 -17.69 1.76
C SER A 177 -2.75 -18.22 2.53
N LYS A 178 -3.76 -18.69 1.79
CA LYS A 178 -5.07 -19.18 2.26
C LYS A 178 -5.10 -19.39 3.77
N LYS A 179 -5.85 -18.56 4.50
CA LYS A 179 -6.03 -18.65 5.96
C LYS A 179 -6.26 -20.12 6.36
N THR A 180 -5.22 -20.82 6.80
CA THR A 180 -5.39 -21.79 7.87
C THR A 180 -5.76 -20.93 9.06
N THR A 181 -7.04 -20.94 9.42
CA THR A 181 -7.55 -20.33 10.64
C THR A 181 -6.72 -20.82 11.82
N ALA A 182 -5.68 -20.07 12.20
CA ALA A 182 -5.01 -20.23 13.48
C ALA A 182 -5.94 -19.68 14.58
N LYS A 183 -7.12 -20.29 14.74
CA LYS A 183 -7.89 -20.25 15.97
C LYS A 183 -7.26 -21.26 16.95
N LEU A 184 -5.99 -21.06 17.32
CA LEU A 184 -5.35 -21.93 18.32
C LEU A 184 -4.06 -21.31 18.87
N LEU A 185 -4.16 -20.13 19.49
CA LEU A 185 -3.12 -19.64 20.42
C LEU A 185 -3.62 -18.51 21.34
N ASN A 186 -4.89 -18.59 21.74
CA ASN A 186 -5.40 -17.87 22.91
C ASN A 186 -5.99 -18.89 23.89
N GLN A 187 -5.15 -19.81 24.35
CA GLN A 187 -5.45 -20.61 25.53
C GLN A 187 -4.53 -20.13 26.65
N LYS A 188 -5.05 -19.16 27.41
CA LYS A 188 -4.75 -18.86 28.82
C LYS A 188 -3.26 -18.81 29.20
N GLN A 189 -2.70 -17.61 29.22
CA GLN A 189 -1.75 -17.25 30.28
C GLN A 189 -2.48 -17.23 31.62
N LEU A 190 -2.49 -18.36 32.33
CA LEU A 190 -2.84 -18.45 33.74
C LEU A 190 -2.04 -19.61 34.34
N GLY A 191 -1.09 -19.28 35.22
CA GLY A 191 -0.67 -20.20 36.28
C GLY A 191 0.82 -20.56 36.34
N CYS A 192 1.49 -19.90 37.29
CA CYS A 192 2.43 -20.48 38.27
C CYS A 192 3.87 -20.86 37.84
N GLN A 193 4.79 -19.98 38.26
CA GLN A 193 6.01 -20.26 39.03
C GLN A 193 6.68 -21.64 38.90
N GLY A 194 7.95 -21.60 38.49
CA GLY A 194 8.94 -22.65 38.70
C GLY A 194 10.32 -22.14 38.33
N THR A 195 11.10 -21.75 39.35
CA THR A 195 12.49 -21.31 39.30
C THR A 195 13.43 -22.34 38.67
N ASN A 196 14.37 -21.91 37.82
CA ASN A 196 15.82 -22.17 37.98
C ASN A 196 16.63 -21.50 36.84
N PRO A 197 17.70 -20.74 37.16
CA PRO A 197 18.66 -20.24 36.18
C PRO A 197 19.81 -21.24 36.02
N LEU A 198 20.17 -21.60 34.79
CA LEU A 198 21.43 -22.31 34.52
C LEU A 198 22.31 -21.43 33.65
N TRP A 199 23.19 -20.69 34.32
CA TRP A 199 24.40 -20.15 33.74
C TRP A 199 25.45 -21.25 33.59
N SER A 200 26.38 -21.01 32.66
CA SER A 200 27.71 -21.61 32.48
C SER A 200 27.81 -23.05 31.95
N ASN A 201 28.33 -23.20 30.72
CA ASN A 201 29.69 -23.73 30.48
C ASN A 201 29.99 -23.80 28.97
N LEU A 202 30.81 -22.88 28.46
CA LEU A 202 31.56 -23.03 27.21
C LEU A 202 33.03 -22.75 27.52
N LEU A 203 33.70 -23.78 27.99
CA LEU A 203 35.15 -23.95 27.95
C LEU A 203 35.40 -25.43 27.64
N LEU A 204 35.73 -25.71 26.38
CA LEU A 204 36.72 -26.69 25.92
C LEU A 204 36.91 -26.51 24.42
#